data_AF-A0A1C4GU75-F1
#
_entry.id   AF-A0A1C4GU75-F1
#
_cell.length_a   1.000
_cell.length_b   1.000
_cell.length_c   1.000
_cell.angle_alpha   90.00
_cell.angle_beta   90.00
_cell.angle_gamma   90.00
#
_symmetry.space_group_name_H-M   'P 1'
#
loop_
_entity.id
_entity.type
_entity.pdbx_description
1 polymer ?
#
loop_
_entity_poly.entity_id
_entity_poly.type
_entity_poly.pdbx_seq_one_letter_code
_entity_poly.pdbx_strand_id
1 'polypeptide(L)'
;MNFSSDGEILDLLKSKLVTYTKTNKPSYTKANNAFKFYSLMRQVGFQATKKLYSEPQFYKCLNALLDCEISKSHLQNLNKNPNGKVIPFVRMFELKMCDQMPSDYQIPVSQYSPKSGLYLVA
;
A
#
# COMPACT_ATOMS: atom_id res chain seq x y z
N MET A 1 3.55 3.07 -1.62
CA MET A 1 4.88 2.72 -1.07
C MET A 1 4.75 1.46 -0.24
N ASN A 2 5.66 0.51 -0.46
CA ASN A 2 5.86 -0.62 0.45
C ASN A 2 7.15 -0.32 1.22
N PHE A 3 7.04 -0.18 2.54
CA PHE A 3 8.19 0.00 3.42
C PHE A 3 8.63 -1.38 3.89
N SER A 4 9.91 -1.70 3.72
CA SER A 4 10.46 -3.02 4.05
C SER A 4 10.90 -3.10 5.51
N SER A 5 11.22 -1.96 6.12
CA SER A 5 11.73 -1.86 7.49
C SER A 5 11.31 -0.57 8.17
N ASP A 6 11.17 -0.61 9.51
CA ASP A 6 10.91 0.56 10.35
C ASP A 6 11.99 1.64 10.23
N GLY A 7 13.22 1.23 9.91
CA GLY A 7 14.33 2.16 9.69
C GLY A 7 14.09 3.08 8.49
N GLU A 8 13.57 2.54 7.38
CA GLU A 8 13.26 3.32 6.16
C GLU A 8 12.20 4.39 6.43
N ILE A 9 11.21 4.05 7.25
CA ILE A 9 10.15 5.00 7.65
C ILE A 9 10.74 6.08 8.54
N LEU A 10 11.59 5.73 9.50
CA LEU A 10 12.22 6.71 10.38
C LEU A 10 13.11 7.68 9.59
N ASP A 11 13.87 7.17 8.61
CA ASP A 11 14.75 8.00 7.78
C ASP A 11 13.96 8.88 6.82
N LEU A 12 12.86 8.37 6.24
CA LEU A 12 11.91 9.18 5.46
C LEU A 12 11.35 10.33 6.30
N LEU A 13 10.86 10.03 7.52
CA LEU A 13 10.31 11.04 8.42
C LEU A 13 11.36 12.07 8.84
N LYS A 14 12.60 11.66 9.12
CA LYS A 14 13.70 12.58 9.43
C LYS A 14 14.03 13.49 8.25
N SER A 15 14.00 12.97 7.03
CA SER A 15 14.31 13.76 5.83
C SER A 15 13.25 14.83 5.54
N LYS A 16 11.96 14.51 5.73
CA LYS A 16 10.83 15.41 5.38
C LYS A 16 10.42 16.33 6.52
N LEU A 17 10.53 15.88 7.79
CA LEU A 17 10.05 16.62 8.96
C LEU A 17 11.18 17.24 9.80
N VAL A 18 12.36 17.46 9.21
CA VAL A 18 13.45 18.17 9.88
C VAL A 18 13.04 19.62 10.15
N THR A 19 13.27 20.09 11.36
CA THR A 19 13.11 21.50 11.71
C THR A 19 14.44 22.06 12.19
N TYR A 20 14.72 23.33 11.89
CA TYR A 20 15.95 23.97 12.35
C TYR A 20 15.67 24.81 13.58
N THR A 21 16.50 24.65 14.61
CA THR A 21 16.43 25.48 15.81
C THR A 21 16.94 26.89 15.52
N LYS A 22 16.71 27.83 16.45
CA LYS A 22 17.23 29.21 16.35
C LYS A 22 18.76 29.27 16.19
N THR A 23 19.46 28.22 16.62
CA THR A 23 20.93 28.06 16.48
C THR A 23 21.32 27.30 15.20
N ASN A 24 20.42 27.17 14.22
CA ASN A 24 20.60 26.44 12.96
C ASN A 24 20.99 24.95 13.11
N LYS A 25 20.78 24.35 14.29
CA LYS A 25 20.96 22.91 14.47
C LYS A 25 19.72 22.15 14.01
N PRO A 26 19.86 21.05 13.25
CA PRO A 26 18.74 20.22 12.83
C PRO A 26 18.11 19.54 14.05
N SER A 27 16.78 19.56 14.11
CA SER A 27 15.96 18.94 15.14
C SER A 27 15.06 17.90 14.48
N TYR A 28 15.12 16.67 15.03
CA TYR A 28 14.34 15.53 14.56
C TYR A 28 13.15 15.22 15.48
N THR A 29 12.84 16.10 16.44
CA THR A 29 11.77 15.87 17.42
C THR A 29 10.41 15.68 16.75
N LYS A 30 10.11 16.43 15.69
CA LYS A 30 8.86 16.28 14.92
C LYS A 30 8.80 14.92 14.22
N ALA A 31 9.89 14.51 13.58
CA ALA A 31 10.02 13.19 12.95
C ALA A 31 9.85 12.04 13.95
N ASN A 32 10.52 12.12 15.11
CA ASN A 32 10.42 11.12 16.16
C ASN A 32 9.00 11.00 16.74
N ASN A 33 8.31 12.13 16.91
CA ASN A 33 6.92 12.12 17.37
C ASN A 33 5.96 11.51 16.33
N ALA A 34 6.18 11.79 15.04
CA ALA A 34 5.42 11.17 13.96
C ALA A 34 5.68 9.65 13.90
N PHE A 35 6.94 9.21 14.10
CA PHE A 35 7.29 7.79 14.14
C PHE A 35 6.65 7.05 15.32
N LYS A 36 6.58 7.68 16.50
CA LYS A 36 5.85 7.14 17.66
C LYS A 36 4.37 6.95 17.34
N PHE A 37 3.74 7.93 16.70
CA PHE A 37 2.34 7.84 16.28
C PHE A 37 2.11 6.73 15.25
N TYR A 38 2.98 6.62 14.24
CA TYR A 38 2.97 5.52 13.28
C TYR A 38 3.10 4.14 13.96
N SER A 39 4.05 4.00 14.88
CA SER A 39 4.28 2.76 15.64
C SER A 39 3.07 2.37 16.48
N LEU A 40 2.42 3.34 17.12
CA LEU A 40 1.19 3.12 17.88
C LEU A 40 0.03 2.68 16.97
N MET A 41 -0.14 3.34 15.82
CA MET A 41 -1.15 2.96 14.83
C MET A 41 -0.95 1.54 14.31
N ARG A 42 0.30 1.09 14.17
CA ARG A 42 0.62 -0.28 13.81
C ARG A 42 0.24 -1.28 14.89
N GLN A 43 0.53 -0.97 16.16
CA GLN A 43 0.25 -1.88 17.28
C GLN A 43 -1.25 -1.99 17.60
N VAL A 44 -1.95 -0.87 17.63
CA VAL A 44 -3.31 -0.77 18.19
C VAL A 44 -4.36 -0.61 17.08
N GLY A 45 -3.97 -0.09 15.92
CA GLY A 45 -4.84 0.12 14.77
C GLY A 45 -5.44 1.51 14.67
N PHE A 46 -5.90 1.86 13.47
CA PHE A 46 -6.36 3.20 13.11
C PHE A 46 -7.51 3.70 14.00
N GLN A 47 -8.57 2.89 14.14
CA GLN A 47 -9.77 3.29 14.86
C GLN A 47 -9.54 3.41 16.36
N ALA A 48 -8.76 2.49 16.93
CA ALA A 48 -8.41 2.54 18.34
C ALA A 48 -7.46 3.71 18.64
N THR A 49 -6.51 4.01 17.74
CA THR A 49 -5.68 5.22 17.85
C THR A 49 -6.51 6.50 17.81
N LYS A 50 -7.53 6.57 16.95
CA LYS A 50 -8.46 7.72 16.89
C LYS A 50 -9.22 7.94 18.20
N LYS A 51 -9.53 6.87 18.95
CA LYS A 51 -10.19 6.96 20.26
C LYS A 51 -9.23 7.40 21.38
N LEU A 52 -7.94 7.09 21.27
CA LEU A 52 -6.94 7.44 22.29
C LEU A 52 -6.53 8.92 22.26
N TYR A 53 -6.56 9.53 21.07
CA TYR A 53 -6.17 10.93 20.89
C TYR A 53 -7.38 11.84 20.85
N SER A 54 -7.19 13.11 21.24
CA SER A 54 -8.17 14.14 20.92
C SER A 54 -8.25 14.33 19.40
N GLU A 55 -9.43 14.65 18.90
CA GLU A 55 -9.69 14.77 17.47
C GLU A 55 -8.73 15.74 16.74
N PRO A 56 -8.44 16.95 17.26
CA PRO A 56 -7.49 17.88 16.62
C PRO A 56 -6.07 17.31 16.58
N GLN A 57 -5.64 16.66 17.66
CA GLN A 57 -4.30 16.10 17.76
C GLN A 57 -4.13 14.90 16.82
N PHE A 58 -5.14 14.05 16.70
CA PHE A 58 -5.15 12.93 15.78
C PHE A 58 -4.96 13.39 14.33
N TYR A 59 -5.76 14.35 13.86
CA TYR A 59 -5.63 14.85 12.49
C TYR A 59 -4.32 15.62 12.27
N LYS A 60 -3.81 16.33 13.27
CA LYS A 60 -2.49 16.97 13.19
C LYS A 60 -1.37 15.95 12.98
N CYS A 61 -1.37 14.85 13.74
CA CYS A 61 -0.40 13.78 13.58
C CYS A 61 -0.59 12.99 12.29
N LEU A 62 -1.84 12.73 11.89
CA LEU A 62 -2.18 12.08 10.63
C LEU A 62 -1.67 12.90 9.44
N ASN A 63 -1.95 14.21 9.41
CA ASN A 63 -1.53 15.09 8.33
C ASN A 63 0.00 15.15 8.22
N ALA A 64 0.72 15.16 9.34
CA ALA A 64 2.18 15.09 9.31
C ALA A 64 2.72 13.82 8.63
N LEU A 65 2.02 12.68 8.73
CA LEU A 65 2.37 11.46 8.00
C LEU A 65 1.97 11.52 6.52
N LEU A 66 0.81 12.14 6.20
CA LEU A 66 0.36 12.35 4.82
C LEU A 66 1.30 13.28 4.06
N ASP A 67 1.80 14.34 4.70
CA ASP A 67 2.80 15.26 4.14
C ASP A 67 4.12 14.56 3.81
N CYS A 68 4.39 13.41 4.45
CA CYS A 68 5.54 12.55 4.16
C CYS A 68 5.24 11.51 3.06
N GLU A 69 4.20 11.71 2.26
CA GLU A 69 3.80 10.85 1.14
C GLU A 69 3.36 9.43 1.55
N ILE A 70 3.05 9.21 2.83
CA ILE A 70 2.49 7.95 3.31
C ILE A 70 0.98 7.97 3.05
N SER A 71 0.47 7.02 2.26
CA SER A 71 -0.94 7.02 1.89
C SER A 71 -1.87 6.72 3.08
N LYS A 72 -3.02 7.41 3.14
CA LYS A 72 -4.04 7.18 4.18
C LYS A 72 -4.53 5.73 4.19
N SER A 73 -4.69 5.12 3.02
CA SER A 73 -5.10 3.73 2.87
C SER A 73 -4.06 2.76 3.45
N HIS A 74 -2.77 3.06 3.30
CA HIS A 74 -1.71 2.30 3.96
C HIS A 74 -1.84 2.42 5.49
N LEU A 75 -2.00 3.65 6.00
CA LEU A 75 -2.16 3.89 7.44
C LEU A 75 -3.37 3.18 8.06
N GLN A 76 -4.48 3.09 7.33
CA GLN A 76 -5.70 2.40 7.79
C GLN A 76 -5.55 0.88 7.87
N ASN A 77 -4.67 0.30 7.05
CA ASN A 77 -4.45 -1.14 6.95
C ASN A 77 -3.25 -1.65 7.77
N LEU A 78 -2.48 -0.75 8.40
CA LEU A 78 -1.26 -1.07 9.16
C LEU A 78 -1.43 -2.22 10.16
N ASN A 79 -2.46 -2.17 11.00
CA ASN A 79 -2.67 -3.19 12.03
C ASN A 79 -3.30 -4.49 11.49
N LYS A 80 -3.95 -4.44 10.32
CA LYS A 80 -4.60 -5.64 9.76
C LYS A 80 -3.58 -6.69 9.28
N ASN A 81 -2.33 -6.31 9.08
CA ASN A 81 -1.28 -7.15 8.51
C ASN A 81 0.08 -6.89 9.19
N PRO A 82 0.31 -7.40 10.41
CA PRO A 82 1.59 -7.23 11.10
C PRO A 82 2.78 -7.85 10.33
N ASN A 83 2.55 -8.90 9.52
CA ASN A 83 3.52 -9.52 8.61
C ASN A 83 2.97 -9.66 7.16
N GLY A 84 1.82 -9.04 6.88
CA GLY A 84 0.96 -9.47 5.78
C GLY A 84 1.21 -8.70 4.50
N LYS A 85 1.79 -9.40 3.51
CA LYS A 85 1.75 -9.13 2.07
C LYS A 85 0.62 -8.15 1.72
N VAL A 86 1.00 -6.91 1.39
CA VAL A 86 0.07 -5.85 0.97
C VAL A 86 -0.79 -6.43 -0.15
N ILE A 87 -2.07 -6.64 0.12
CA ILE A 87 -3.04 -7.03 -0.90
C ILE A 87 -3.16 -5.81 -1.82
N PRO A 88 -2.70 -5.88 -3.07
CA PRO A 88 -2.86 -4.76 -3.98
C PRO A 88 -4.37 -4.64 -4.25
N PHE A 89 -4.98 -3.58 -3.73
CA PHE A 89 -6.42 -3.30 -3.86
C PHE A 89 -6.86 -2.95 -5.29
N VAL A 90 -6.08 -3.28 -6.32
CA VAL A 90 -6.45 -3.02 -7.70
C VAL A 90 -6.29 -4.29 -8.53
N ARG A 91 -7.12 -5.30 -8.23
CA ARG A 91 -7.71 -6.09 -9.32
C ARG A 91 -9.07 -5.46 -9.61
N MET A 92 -9.06 -4.25 -10.18
CA MET A 92 -10.27 -3.48 -10.49
C MET A 92 -11.21 -4.27 -11.39
N PHE A 93 -10.66 -5.11 -12.27
CA PHE A 93 -11.40 -6.17 -12.91
C PHE A 93 -10.45 -7.28 -13.37
N GLU A 94 -10.95 -8.51 -13.40
CA GLU A 94 -10.28 -9.65 -14.02
C GLU A 94 -10.93 -9.89 -15.38
N LEU A 95 -10.22 -9.56 -16.47
CA LEU A 95 -10.68 -9.85 -17.82
C LEU A 95 -10.39 -11.31 -18.17
N LYS A 96 -11.41 -12.17 -18.07
CA LYS A 96 -11.33 -13.54 -18.58
C LYS A 96 -11.55 -13.53 -20.08
N MET A 97 -10.48 -13.39 -20.86
CA MET A 97 -10.53 -13.44 -22.32
C MET A 97 -10.95 -14.82 -22.86
N CYS A 98 -10.77 -15.89 -22.07
CA CYS A 98 -11.08 -17.26 -22.47
C CYS A 98 -12.57 -17.63 -22.35
N ASP A 99 -13.33 -16.91 -21.51
CA ASP A 99 -14.74 -17.21 -21.22
C ASP A 99 -15.69 -16.19 -21.88
N GLN A 100 -15.30 -15.60 -23.01
CA GLN A 100 -16.10 -14.58 -23.73
C GLN A 100 -17.14 -15.16 -24.68
N MET A 101 -17.18 -16.48 -24.83
CA MET A 101 -18.05 -17.15 -25.79
C MET A 101 -19.39 -17.49 -25.11
N PRO A 102 -20.53 -17.28 -25.80
CA PRO A 102 -21.80 -17.86 -25.39
C PRO A 102 -21.69 -19.38 -25.15
N SER A 103 -22.52 -19.93 -24.27
CA SER A 103 -22.48 -21.35 -23.91
C SER A 103 -22.76 -22.29 -25.10
N ASP A 104 -23.42 -21.77 -26.13
CA ASP A 104 -23.78 -22.44 -27.38
C ASP A 104 -22.77 -22.18 -28.52
N TYR A 105 -21.68 -21.45 -28.26
CA TYR A 105 -20.67 -21.16 -29.27
C TYR A 105 -19.91 -22.43 -29.67
N GLN A 106 -19.95 -22.74 -30.96
CA GLN A 106 -19.16 -23.80 -31.57
C GLN A 106 -18.06 -23.19 -32.45
N ILE A 107 -16.81 -23.53 -32.16
CA ILE A 107 -15.67 -23.08 -32.98
C ILE A 107 -15.83 -23.69 -34.38
N PRO A 108 -15.82 -22.88 -35.46
CA PRO A 108 -15.95 -23.40 -36.82
C PRO A 108 -14.73 -24.25 -37.16
N VAL A 109 -14.98 -25.51 -37.49
CA VAL A 109 -13.96 -26.43 -37.99
C VAL A 109 -13.71 -26.15 -39.47
N SER A 110 -12.60 -25.50 -39.78
CA SER A 110 -12.15 -25.35 -41.16
C SER A 110 -11.58 -26.68 -41.66
N GLN A 111 -11.91 -27.04 -42.91
CA GLN A 111 -11.28 -28.17 -43.62
C GLN A 111 -9.76 -28.00 -43.80
N TYR A 112 -9.26 -26.77 -43.66
CA TYR A 112 -7.84 -26.44 -43.72
C TYR A 112 -7.19 -26.34 -42.32
N SER A 113 -7.97 -26.54 -41.24
CA SER A 113 -7.42 -26.52 -39.89
C SER A 113 -6.67 -27.84 -39.65
N PRO A 114 -5.39 -27.81 -39.24
CA PRO A 114 -4.65 -29.03 -38.96
C PRO A 114 -5.34 -29.78 -37.83
N LYS A 115 -5.68 -31.05 -38.08
CA LYS A 115 -6.17 -31.96 -37.03
C LYS A 115 -5.08 -32.03 -35.97
N SER A 116 -5.44 -31.72 -34.72
CA SER A 116 -4.55 -31.75 -33.57
C SER A 116 -3.79 -33.08 -33.53
N GLY A 117 -2.48 -33.03 -33.81
CA GLY A 117 -1.62 -34.20 -33.98
C GLY A 117 -0.45 -34.04 -34.96
N LEU A 118 -0.42 -32.97 -35.77
CA LEU A 118 0.73 -32.67 -36.62
C LEU A 118 1.67 -31.69 -35.92
N TYR A 119 2.65 -32.25 -35.21
CA TYR A 119 3.86 -31.53 -34.83
C TYR A 119 4.62 -31.18 -36.12
N LEU A 120 5.00 -29.91 -36.29
CA LEU A 120 5.98 -29.53 -37.30
C LEU A 120 7.30 -30.23 -36.94
N VAL A 121 7.61 -31.32 -37.64
CA VAL A 121 8.98 -31.84 -37.69
C VAL A 121 9.63 -31.13 -38.87
N ALA A 122 10.55 -30.21 -38.51
CA ALA A 122 11.55 -29.50 -39.33
C ALA A 122 11.22 -29.26 -40.81
#